data_AF-A0A743NA39-F1
#
_entry.id   AF-A0A743NA39-F1
#
_cell.length_a   1.000
_cell.length_b   1.000
_cell.length_c   1.000
_cell.angle_alpha   90.00
_cell.angle_beta   90.00
_cell.angle_gamma   90.00
#
_symmetry.space_group_name_H-M   'P 1'
#
loop_
_entity.id
_entity.type
_entity.pdbx_description
1 polymer ?
#
loop_
_entity_poly.entity_id
_entity_poly.type
_entity_poly.pdbx_seq_one_letter_code
_entity_poly.pdbx_strand_id
1 'polypeptide(L)'
;MKKTLLVAGVALALAGCGEKGDFEKAINAKIGQNKYCFSLDNNNTSFPIRLAKPRLDSTGTGTNSVILDGFVEQGMMVFEQGYDSNVLGITEEGKKAKVWSTTDGACVGRRAVDEIKEWTEPGNGGQKVVRVSYTWKLVDVPGWIDKKAFAGVKGMNEPADGAMNLVKTSNGWKAN
;
A
#
# COMPACT_ATOMS: atom_id res chain seq x y z
N MET A 1 16.18 -26.03 61.83
CA MET A 1 15.26 -25.02 61.27
C MET A 1 15.87 -24.45 60.00
N LYS A 2 15.08 -24.49 58.91
CA LYS A 2 15.16 -23.81 57.60
C LYS A 2 16.51 -23.65 56.88
N LYS A 3 16.70 -24.49 55.85
CA LYS A 3 17.54 -24.23 54.67
C LYS A 3 16.87 -23.16 53.81
N THR A 4 17.54 -22.03 53.56
CA THR A 4 17.11 -21.02 52.58
C THR A 4 17.72 -21.35 51.23
N LEU A 5 16.91 -21.94 50.35
CA LEU A 5 17.20 -22.03 48.92
C LEU A 5 16.87 -20.67 48.28
N LEU A 6 17.90 -19.94 47.86
CA LEU A 6 17.79 -18.80 46.98
C LEU A 6 17.44 -19.31 45.57
N VAL A 7 16.17 -19.19 45.21
CA VAL A 7 15.71 -19.35 43.83
C VAL A 7 16.05 -18.05 43.10
N ALA A 8 17.12 -18.06 42.30
CA ALA A 8 17.39 -17.00 41.35
C ALA A 8 16.32 -17.08 40.24
N GLY A 9 15.35 -16.16 40.27
CA GLY A 9 14.39 -15.98 39.20
C GLY A 9 15.12 -15.48 37.96
N VAL A 10 15.25 -16.35 36.95
CA VAL A 10 15.65 -15.95 35.61
C VAL A 10 14.52 -15.08 35.06
N ALA A 11 14.74 -13.77 35.01
CA ALA A 11 13.94 -12.88 34.21
C ALA A 11 14.21 -13.23 32.74
N LEU A 12 13.33 -14.04 32.14
CA LEU A 12 13.22 -14.15 30.69
C LEU A 12 12.84 -12.78 30.15
N ALA A 13 13.84 -11.99 29.78
CA ALA A 13 13.62 -10.79 29.00
C ALA A 13 12.98 -11.22 27.68
N LEU A 14 11.69 -10.91 27.52
CA LEU A 14 11.00 -10.94 26.24
C LEU A 14 11.68 -9.93 25.30
N ALA A 15 12.78 -10.35 24.66
CA ALA A 15 13.46 -9.59 23.60
C ALA A 15 12.66 -9.62 22.28
N GLY A 16 11.33 -9.63 22.35
CA GLY A 16 10.43 -9.78 21.21
C GLY A 16 9.92 -8.46 20.61
N CYS A 17 10.21 -7.31 21.23
CA CYS A 17 9.69 -6.00 20.80
C CYS A 17 10.78 -5.01 20.34
N GLY A 18 12.01 -5.47 20.08
CA GLY A 18 13.11 -4.61 19.62
C GLY A 18 13.11 -4.42 18.10
N GLU A 19 13.60 -5.43 17.38
CA GLU A 19 13.90 -5.28 15.95
C GLU A 19 12.66 -5.26 15.04
N LYS A 20 11.61 -6.02 15.39
CA LYS A 20 10.36 -6.09 14.61
C LYS A 20 9.71 -4.71 14.44
N GLY A 21 9.65 -3.94 15.53
CA GLY A 21 9.07 -2.59 15.52
C GLY A 21 9.92 -1.59 14.75
N ASP A 22 11.25 -1.69 14.82
CA ASP A 22 12.13 -0.84 14.03
C ASP A 22 12.02 -1.14 12.52
N PHE A 23 11.88 -2.42 12.14
CA PHE A 23 11.66 -2.81 10.74
C PHE A 23 10.33 -2.28 10.22
N GLU A 24 9.26 -2.46 10.99
CA GLU A 24 7.94 -1.93 10.66
C GLU A 24 8.00 -0.42 10.43
N LYS A 25 8.65 0.32 11.34
CA LYS A 25 8.83 1.78 11.21
C LYS A 25 9.61 2.14 9.94
N ALA A 26 10.72 1.44 9.66
CA ALA A 26 11.54 1.70 8.49
C ALA A 26 10.79 1.42 7.17
N ILE A 27 10.03 0.33 7.12
CA ILE A 27 9.22 -0.06 5.96
C ILE A 27 8.06 0.92 5.77
N ASN A 28 7.32 1.25 6.83
CA ASN A 28 6.23 2.23 6.77
C ASN A 28 6.72 3.62 6.34
N ALA A 29 7.92 4.02 6.74
CA ALA A 29 8.54 5.26 6.26
C ALA A 29 8.81 5.25 4.74
N LYS A 30 8.86 4.09 4.09
CA LYS A 30 8.98 3.95 2.63
C LYS A 30 7.62 3.76 1.96
N ILE A 31 6.82 2.80 2.41
CA ILE A 31 5.59 2.40 1.72
C ILE A 31 4.39 3.28 2.07
N GLY A 32 4.42 3.95 3.23
CA GLY A 32 3.30 4.75 3.74
C GLY A 32 3.32 6.22 3.30
N GLN A 33 4.36 6.65 2.57
CA GLN A 33 4.50 8.04 2.11
C GLN A 33 3.46 8.40 1.04
N ASN A 34 3.26 7.48 0.09
CA ASN A 34 2.41 7.74 -1.07
C ASN A 34 1.04 7.08 -0.90
N LYS A 35 0.01 7.82 -1.30
CA LYS A 35 -1.32 7.24 -1.48
C LYS A 35 -1.29 6.22 -2.63
N TYR A 36 -2.13 5.20 -2.51
CA TYR A 36 -2.31 4.21 -3.56
C TYR A 36 -3.45 4.65 -4.47
N CYS A 37 -3.10 5.08 -5.68
CA CYS A 37 -4.02 5.80 -6.56
C CYS A 37 -3.96 5.29 -7.99
N PHE A 38 -5.08 5.43 -8.68
CA PHE A 38 -5.11 5.59 -10.12
C PHE A 38 -4.82 7.06 -10.46
N SER A 39 -3.91 7.31 -11.40
CA SER A 39 -3.51 8.67 -11.79
C SER A 39 -3.28 8.76 -13.30
N LEU A 40 -3.37 9.97 -13.81
CA LEU A 40 -3.00 10.33 -15.18
C LEU A 40 -1.63 11.00 -15.16
N ASP A 41 -0.99 11.11 -16.33
CA ASP A 41 0.26 11.89 -16.47
C ASP A 41 0.09 13.34 -16.00
N ASN A 42 -1.11 13.91 -16.23
CA ASN A 42 -1.51 15.19 -15.71
C ASN A 42 -2.88 15.07 -15.02
N ASN A 43 -2.87 15.10 -13.70
CA ASN A 43 -4.09 15.03 -12.89
C ASN A 43 -4.87 16.35 -12.86
N ASN A 44 -4.24 17.47 -13.24
CA ASN A 44 -4.89 18.78 -13.33
C ASN A 44 -5.67 18.89 -14.65
N THR A 45 -6.83 18.23 -14.68
CA THR A 45 -7.70 18.14 -15.85
C THR A 45 -9.17 18.33 -15.46
N SER A 46 -10.01 18.60 -16.45
CA SER A 46 -11.46 18.75 -16.27
C SER A 46 -12.18 17.59 -16.92
N PHE A 47 -12.95 16.84 -16.13
CA PHE A 47 -13.70 15.68 -16.60
C PHE A 47 -15.02 16.09 -17.28
N PRO A 48 -15.49 15.34 -18.30
CA PRO A 48 -14.84 14.15 -18.87
C PRO A 48 -13.65 14.50 -19.77
N ILE A 49 -12.67 13.59 -19.83
CA ILE A 49 -11.48 13.71 -20.68
C ILE A 49 -11.49 12.66 -21.79
N ARG A 50 -10.89 12.99 -22.93
CA ARG A 50 -10.60 12.05 -24.01
C ARG A 50 -9.19 11.50 -23.86
N LEU A 51 -9.07 10.19 -23.93
CA LEU A 51 -7.81 9.48 -23.84
C LEU A 51 -7.49 8.86 -25.21
N ALA A 52 -6.32 9.23 -25.76
CA ALA A 52 -5.83 8.64 -27.00
C ALA A 52 -5.55 7.14 -26.79
N LYS A 53 -5.95 6.32 -27.75
CA LYS A 53 -5.56 4.90 -27.75
C LYS A 53 -4.04 4.78 -27.96
N PRO A 54 -3.35 3.83 -27.28
CA PRO A 54 -3.87 2.75 -26.44
C PRO A 54 -3.78 3.07 -24.93
N ARG A 55 -3.86 4.36 -24.50
CA ARG A 55 -3.51 4.74 -23.10
C ARG A 55 -4.24 3.94 -22.03
N LEU A 56 -5.49 3.54 -22.27
CA LEU A 56 -6.23 2.60 -21.43
C LEU A 56 -6.78 1.50 -22.34
N ASP A 57 -6.30 0.29 -22.06
CA ASP A 57 -6.31 -0.98 -22.80
C ASP A 57 -5.83 -0.98 -24.27
N SER A 58 -5.03 -2.01 -24.57
CA SER A 58 -4.63 -2.44 -25.92
C SER A 58 -5.38 -3.71 -26.35
N THR A 59 -6.22 -4.28 -25.48
CA THR A 59 -6.87 -5.60 -25.61
C THR A 59 -8.40 -5.53 -25.62
N GLY A 60 -9.01 -4.35 -25.43
CA GLY A 60 -10.43 -4.07 -25.65
C GLY A 60 -11.40 -4.43 -24.52
N THR A 61 -10.95 -4.80 -23.33
CA THR A 61 -11.84 -5.37 -22.28
C THR A 61 -11.76 -4.71 -20.90
N GLY A 62 -11.07 -3.58 -20.70
CA GLY A 62 -10.97 -2.97 -19.36
C GLY A 62 -10.18 -1.68 -19.27
N THR A 63 -9.85 -1.23 -18.06
CA THR A 63 -9.11 0.03 -17.88
C THR A 63 -7.59 -0.13 -17.77
N ASN A 64 -7.09 -1.38 -17.72
CA ASN A 64 -5.70 -1.73 -17.39
C ASN A 64 -5.25 -1.25 -15.98
N SER A 65 -6.19 -0.84 -15.13
CA SER A 65 -5.93 -0.43 -13.76
C SER A 65 -7.00 -0.99 -12.83
N VAL A 66 -6.61 -1.94 -11.97
CA VAL A 66 -7.52 -2.55 -10.98
C VAL A 66 -8.15 -1.54 -10.01
N ILE A 67 -7.52 -0.37 -9.81
CA ILE A 67 -8.08 0.71 -8.99
C ILE A 67 -9.17 1.44 -9.78
N LEU A 68 -8.92 1.77 -11.06
CA LEU A 68 -9.91 2.42 -11.89
C LEU A 68 -11.10 1.49 -12.17
N ASP A 69 -10.85 0.20 -12.42
CA ASP A 69 -11.90 -0.80 -12.56
C ASP A 69 -12.84 -0.79 -11.34
N GLY A 70 -12.30 -0.75 -10.12
CA GLY A 70 -13.13 -0.68 -8.91
C GLY A 70 -13.91 0.63 -8.77
N PHE A 71 -13.34 1.77 -9.17
CA PHE A 71 -14.10 3.03 -9.20
C PHE A 71 -15.22 3.02 -10.24
N VAL A 72 -15.02 2.36 -11.37
CA VAL A 72 -16.05 2.20 -12.41
C VAL A 72 -17.13 1.22 -11.96
N GLU A 73 -16.75 0.08 -11.38
CA GLU A 73 -17.68 -0.93 -10.86
C GLU A 73 -18.55 -0.36 -9.73
N GLN A 74 -18.00 0.47 -8.85
CA GLN A 74 -18.75 1.15 -7.79
C GLN A 74 -19.59 2.36 -8.32
N GLY A 75 -19.46 2.72 -9.59
CA GLY A 75 -20.19 3.87 -10.18
C GLY A 75 -19.68 5.23 -9.72
N MET A 76 -18.42 5.33 -9.27
CA MET A 76 -17.77 6.59 -8.87
C MET A 76 -17.09 7.28 -10.06
N MET A 77 -16.67 6.51 -11.04
CA MET A 77 -16.11 6.99 -12.30
C MET A 77 -16.77 6.27 -13.47
N VAL A 78 -16.66 6.84 -14.66
CA VAL A 78 -17.18 6.24 -15.90
C VAL A 78 -16.04 6.11 -16.87
N PHE A 79 -15.91 4.93 -17.47
CA PHE A 79 -14.99 4.69 -18.58
C PHE A 79 -15.79 4.17 -19.77
N GLU A 80 -15.80 4.94 -20.85
CA GLU A 80 -16.47 4.60 -22.10
C GLU A 80 -15.43 4.40 -23.19
N GLN A 81 -15.41 3.20 -23.77
CA GLN A 81 -14.61 2.94 -24.96
C GLN A 81 -15.29 3.58 -26.17
N GLY A 82 -14.53 4.36 -26.94
CA GLY A 82 -14.99 4.90 -28.21
C GLY A 82 -14.21 4.36 -29.40
N TYR A 83 -14.68 4.65 -30.61
CA TYR A 83 -14.00 4.23 -31.84
C TYR A 83 -12.61 4.88 -31.98
N ASP A 84 -12.54 6.22 -31.93
CA ASP A 84 -11.28 6.97 -32.06
C ASP A 84 -10.56 7.22 -30.72
N SER A 85 -11.31 7.38 -29.63
CA SER A 85 -10.78 7.72 -28.31
C SER A 85 -11.64 7.13 -27.20
N ASN A 86 -11.02 6.84 -26.05
CA ASN A 86 -11.75 6.47 -24.85
C ASN A 86 -12.14 7.75 -24.09
N VAL A 87 -13.23 7.70 -23.34
CA VAL A 87 -13.70 8.78 -22.48
C VAL A 87 -13.63 8.33 -21.04
N LEU A 88 -12.97 9.14 -20.20
CA LEU A 88 -12.96 8.94 -18.75
C LEU A 88 -13.70 10.11 -18.09
N GLY A 89 -14.61 9.80 -17.18
CA GLY A 89 -15.46 10.75 -16.48
C GLY A 89 -15.55 10.47 -14.97
N ILE A 90 -16.11 11.43 -14.24
CA ILE A 90 -16.47 11.29 -12.83
C ILE A 90 -17.99 11.44 -12.73
N THR A 91 -18.67 10.51 -12.06
CA THR A 91 -20.11 10.56 -11.81
C THR A 91 -20.48 11.67 -10.82
N GLU A 92 -21.76 11.97 -10.67
CA GLU A 92 -22.20 12.90 -9.62
C GLU A 92 -21.88 12.39 -8.21
N GLU A 93 -21.99 11.08 -8.01
CA GLU A 93 -21.58 10.38 -6.78
C GLU A 93 -20.07 10.50 -6.55
N GLY A 94 -19.26 10.29 -7.60
CA GLY A 94 -17.81 10.49 -7.57
C GLY A 94 -17.40 11.91 -7.23
N LYS A 95 -18.11 12.91 -7.78
CA LYS A 95 -17.89 14.33 -7.46
C LYS A 95 -18.22 14.64 -6.00
N LYS A 96 -19.38 14.17 -5.51
CA LYS A 96 -19.79 14.33 -4.10
C LYS A 96 -18.78 13.72 -3.12
N ALA A 97 -18.25 12.55 -3.45
CA ALA A 97 -17.22 11.88 -2.66
C ALA A 97 -15.81 12.46 -2.85
N LYS A 98 -15.63 13.42 -3.77
CA LYS A 98 -14.33 14.00 -4.14
C LYS A 98 -13.31 12.94 -4.52
N VAL A 99 -13.72 12.01 -5.39
CA VAL A 99 -12.90 10.85 -5.78
C VAL A 99 -11.58 11.25 -6.43
N TRP A 100 -11.50 12.43 -7.07
CA TRP A 100 -10.33 12.89 -7.83
C TRP A 100 -9.62 14.06 -7.16
N SER A 101 -8.30 13.94 -7.03
CA SER A 101 -7.36 15.01 -6.67
C SER A 101 -6.57 15.44 -7.89
N THR A 102 -6.45 16.76 -8.11
CA THR A 102 -5.59 17.31 -9.17
C THR A 102 -4.10 17.08 -8.93
N THR A 103 -3.73 16.65 -7.73
CA THR A 103 -2.35 16.27 -7.37
C THR A 103 -2.14 14.77 -7.50
N ASP A 104 -2.98 13.97 -6.84
CA ASP A 104 -2.72 12.54 -6.64
C ASP A 104 -3.52 11.61 -7.60
N GLY A 105 -4.59 12.12 -8.20
CA GLY A 105 -5.58 11.32 -8.91
C GLY A 105 -6.63 10.73 -7.97
N ALA A 106 -7.14 9.53 -8.28
CA ALA A 106 -8.15 8.82 -7.50
C ALA A 106 -7.53 7.76 -6.59
N CYS A 107 -7.60 7.97 -5.27
CA CYS A 107 -6.86 7.19 -4.29
C CYS A 107 -7.77 6.33 -3.41
N VAL A 108 -7.28 5.13 -3.07
CA VAL A 108 -8.02 4.13 -2.29
C VAL A 108 -7.49 3.94 -0.87
N GLY A 109 -6.39 4.61 -0.51
CA GLY A 109 -5.78 4.55 0.82
C GLY A 109 -4.27 4.72 0.77
N ARG A 110 -3.58 4.29 1.82
CA ARG A 110 -2.11 4.22 1.89
C ARG A 110 -1.68 2.83 2.30
N ARG A 111 -0.49 2.39 1.88
CA ARG A 111 0.05 1.11 2.34
C ARG A 111 0.59 1.26 3.76
N ALA A 112 0.29 0.28 4.61
CA ALA A 112 0.94 0.11 5.89
C ALA A 112 1.27 -1.36 6.11
N VAL A 113 2.38 -1.61 6.79
CA VAL A 113 2.72 -2.95 7.27
C VAL A 113 1.58 -3.46 8.14
N ASP A 114 1.18 -4.69 7.87
CA ASP A 114 0.24 -5.44 8.69
C ASP A 114 1.00 -6.37 9.64
N GLU A 115 2.02 -7.07 9.14
CA GLU A 115 2.86 -7.93 9.95
C GLU A 115 4.27 -8.10 9.36
N ILE A 116 5.32 -8.05 10.19
CA ILE A 116 6.64 -8.56 9.83
C ILE A 116 6.67 -10.09 10.02
N LYS A 117 7.00 -10.84 8.98
CA LYS A 117 6.97 -12.31 8.97
C LYS A 117 8.29 -12.93 9.38
N GLU A 118 9.37 -12.56 8.70
CA GLU A 118 10.70 -13.12 8.91
C GLU A 118 11.77 -12.17 8.39
N TRP A 119 13.01 -12.34 8.86
CA TRP A 119 14.15 -11.63 8.32
C TRP A 119 15.42 -12.48 8.40
N THR A 120 16.37 -12.19 7.51
CA THR A 120 17.71 -12.79 7.55
C THR A 120 18.56 -12.12 8.63
N GLU A 121 19.38 -12.87 9.35
CA GLU A 121 20.39 -12.27 10.22
C GLU A 121 21.54 -11.66 9.39
N PRO A 122 22.04 -10.47 9.78
CA PRO A 122 23.16 -9.84 9.07
C PRO A 122 24.45 -10.64 9.33
N GLY A 123 25.27 -10.80 8.29
CA GLY A 123 26.59 -11.44 8.42
C GLY A 123 27.56 -10.66 9.32
N ASN A 124 28.66 -11.31 9.71
CA ASN A 124 29.72 -10.68 10.50
C ASN A 124 30.63 -9.80 9.64
N GLY A 125 30.65 -8.50 9.91
CA GLY A 125 31.53 -7.51 9.29
C GLY A 125 30.85 -6.65 8.21
N GLY A 126 31.23 -5.37 8.14
CA GLY A 126 30.73 -4.42 7.13
C GLY A 126 29.33 -3.85 7.41
N GLN A 127 28.62 -3.47 6.34
CA GLN A 127 27.28 -2.91 6.41
C GLN A 127 26.26 -3.99 6.77
N LYS A 128 25.48 -3.77 7.83
CA LYS A 128 24.40 -4.70 8.20
C LYS A 128 23.21 -4.47 7.27
N VAL A 129 22.93 -5.46 6.44
CA VAL A 129 21.75 -5.52 5.57
C VAL A 129 20.94 -6.74 5.94
N VAL A 130 19.63 -6.56 6.10
CA VAL A 130 18.69 -7.66 6.32
C VAL A 130 17.61 -7.62 5.26
N ARG A 131 17.21 -8.79 4.76
CA ARG A 131 16.02 -8.92 3.95
C ARG A 131 14.86 -9.24 4.88
N VAL A 132 13.84 -8.39 4.89
CA VAL A 132 12.64 -8.55 5.71
C VAL A 132 11.47 -8.92 4.81
N SER A 133 10.82 -10.04 5.11
CA SER A 133 9.53 -10.44 4.53
C SER A 133 8.41 -9.95 5.45
N TYR A 134 7.36 -9.37 4.88
CA TYR A 134 6.24 -8.78 5.62
C TYR A 134 4.94 -8.86 4.82
N THR A 135 3.80 -8.66 5.49
CA THR A 135 2.52 -8.38 4.85
C THR A 135 2.17 -6.91 5.02
N TRP A 136 1.41 -6.37 4.07
CA TRP A 136 0.90 -4.99 4.11
C TRP A 136 -0.56 -4.93 3.69
N LYS A 137 -1.28 -3.93 4.20
CA LYS A 137 -2.66 -3.64 3.83
C LYS A 137 -2.86 -2.17 3.52
N LEU A 138 -3.99 -1.85 2.91
CA LEU A 138 -4.43 -0.47 2.76
C LEU A 138 -5.05 0.01 4.07
N VAL A 139 -4.53 1.14 4.54
CA VAL A 139 -5.08 1.92 5.65
C VAL A 139 -5.61 3.24 5.10
N ASP A 140 -6.38 3.96 5.92
CA ASP A 140 -7.07 5.20 5.53
C ASP A 140 -7.94 5.02 4.28
N VAL A 141 -8.51 3.83 4.10
CA VAL A 141 -9.47 3.55 3.03
C VAL A 141 -10.72 4.39 3.31
N PRO A 142 -11.15 5.26 2.39
CA PRO A 142 -12.36 6.05 2.58
C PRO A 142 -13.58 5.17 2.87
N GLY A 143 -14.40 5.55 3.86
CA GLY A 143 -15.55 4.74 4.29
C GLY A 143 -16.66 4.56 3.24
N TRP A 144 -16.63 5.36 2.17
CA TRP A 144 -17.54 5.23 1.03
C TRP A 144 -17.05 4.21 -0.01
N ILE A 145 -15.87 3.62 0.14
CA ILE A 145 -15.39 2.54 -0.75
C ILE A 145 -16.08 1.23 -0.39
N ASP A 146 -16.76 0.63 -1.37
CA ASP A 146 -17.19 -0.77 -1.32
C ASP A 146 -16.00 -1.65 -1.68
N LYS A 147 -15.40 -2.29 -0.68
CA LYS A 147 -14.22 -3.13 -0.88
C LYS A 147 -14.45 -4.32 -1.84
N LYS A 148 -15.70 -4.71 -2.09
CA LYS A 148 -16.02 -5.77 -3.06
C LYS A 148 -15.68 -5.35 -4.49
N ALA A 149 -16.02 -4.11 -4.87
CA ALA A 149 -15.67 -3.55 -6.17
C ALA A 149 -14.14 -3.42 -6.36
N PHE A 150 -13.38 -3.41 -5.26
CA PHE A 150 -11.92 -3.33 -5.29
C PHE A 150 -11.24 -4.68 -4.94
N ALA A 151 -11.91 -5.81 -5.19
CA ALA A 151 -11.38 -7.14 -4.88
C ALA A 151 -10.02 -7.42 -5.56
N GLY A 152 -9.78 -6.88 -6.75
CA GLY A 152 -8.50 -7.00 -7.47
C GLY A 152 -7.36 -6.14 -6.89
N VAL A 153 -7.66 -5.23 -5.95
CA VAL A 153 -6.67 -4.32 -5.36
C VAL A 153 -5.98 -4.99 -4.17
N LYS A 154 -4.70 -5.32 -4.36
CA LYS A 154 -3.84 -5.88 -3.30
C LYS A 154 -3.88 -5.01 -2.03
N GLY A 155 -4.02 -5.66 -0.88
CA GLY A 155 -4.08 -4.99 0.41
C GLY A 155 -5.45 -4.42 0.77
N MET A 156 -6.46 -4.48 -0.11
CA MET A 156 -7.80 -3.94 0.17
C MET A 156 -8.61 -4.81 1.13
N ASN A 157 -8.78 -6.09 0.76
CA ASN A 157 -9.57 -7.07 1.50
C ASN A 157 -8.69 -7.96 2.39
N GLU A 158 -7.52 -8.34 1.89
CA GLU A 158 -6.55 -9.19 2.58
C GLU A 158 -5.15 -8.56 2.53
N PRO A 159 -4.31 -8.80 3.55
CA PRO A 159 -2.91 -8.39 3.49
C PRO A 159 -2.20 -9.01 2.29
N ALA A 160 -1.35 -8.23 1.64
CA ALA A 160 -0.53 -8.67 0.52
C ALA A 160 0.93 -8.83 0.96
N ASP A 161 1.62 -9.80 0.37
CA ASP A 161 3.03 -10.03 0.66
C ASP A 161 3.92 -8.88 0.15
N GLY A 162 5.01 -8.67 0.86
CA GLY A 162 6.08 -7.74 0.55
C GLY A 162 7.41 -8.25 1.07
N ALA A 163 8.49 -7.79 0.45
CA ALA A 163 9.83 -8.02 0.96
C ALA A 163 10.70 -6.80 0.65
N MET A 164 11.56 -6.42 1.60
CA MET A 164 12.40 -5.23 1.46
C MET A 164 13.74 -5.44 2.14
N ASN A 165 14.79 -4.89 1.52
CA ASN A 165 16.10 -4.86 2.15
C ASN A 165 16.20 -3.62 3.03
N LEU A 166 16.56 -3.83 4.30
CA LEU A 166 16.80 -2.77 5.26
C LEU A 166 18.29 -2.70 5.58
N VAL A 167 18.80 -1.47 5.68
CA VAL A 167 20.18 -1.17 6.00
C VAL A 167 20.25 -0.56 7.40
N LYS A 168 21.09 -1.10 8.28
CA LYS A 168 21.32 -0.49 9.60
C LYS A 168 22.21 0.75 9.42
N THR A 169 21.75 1.87 9.97
CA THR A 169 22.51 3.13 10.05
C THR A 169 22.64 3.55 11.51
N SER A 170 23.43 4.59 11.78
CA SER A 170 23.49 5.24 13.10
C SER A 170 22.13 5.79 13.55
N ASN A 171 21.21 6.07 12.62
CA ASN A 171 19.86 6.58 12.88
C ASN A 171 18.79 5.47 12.94
N GLY A 172 19.20 4.20 12.98
CA GLY A 172 18.31 3.04 12.94
C GLY A 172 18.23 2.36 11.58
N TRP A 173 17.21 1.52 11.38
CA TRP A 173 17.00 0.81 10.13
C TRP A 173 16.39 1.73 9.06
N LYS A 174 16.87 1.61 7.83
CA LYS A 174 16.37 2.37 6.68
C LYS A 174 16.01 1.42 5.53
N ALA A 175 14.82 1.60 4.98
CA ALA A 175 14.38 0.97 3.75
C ALA A 175 15.10 1.57 2.53
N ASN A 176 15.65 0.70 1.68
CA ASN A 176 16.20 1.08 0.39
C ASN A 176 15.13 1.01 -0.70
#